data_AF-A0A2D7XFB3-F1
#
_entry.id   AF-A0A2D7XFB3-F1
#
_cell.length_a   1.000
_cell.length_b   1.000
_cell.length_c   1.000
_cell.angle_alpha   90.00
_cell.angle_beta   90.00
_cell.angle_gamma   90.00
#
_symmetry.space_group_name_H-M   'P 1'
#
loop_
_entity.id
_entity.type
_entity.pdbx_description
1 polymer ?
#
loop_
_entity_poly.entity_id
_entity_poly.type
_entity_poly.pdbx_seq_one_letter_code
_entity_poly.pdbx_strand_id
1 'polypeptide(L)'
;YVTRWQEGDTRAIDVVLATNMLSVGVDVNRLGLMAVNGQPKGTAEYIQATSRVGRSFPGLVCTVLTWARPRDLSHYETFEHYHATFYKHVEAQSVTPFSPRAMDRGLTGSLLSLMRLENDEFSPNEGAGQLSMSNQAEIINAIKVLATRAGNVAEDNSRKQLAETELKERADEWAKEVSKGGRILAYEKRGPEKDKTVALIKSPGLHAWDNWTVPMSMREVEPGVRLIMNTSHITDDHDWKPRPATKDED
;
A
#
# COMPACT_ATOMS: atom_id res chain seq x y z
N TYR A 1 42.28 -13.24 -3.08
CA TYR A 1 41.60 -14.14 -4.03
C TYR A 1 41.00 -13.27 -5.12
N VAL A 2 41.45 -13.38 -6.36
CA VAL A 2 40.82 -12.70 -7.50
C VAL A 2 40.08 -13.78 -8.28
N THR A 3 38.77 -13.84 -8.11
CA THR A 3 37.91 -14.79 -8.83
C THR A 3 37.92 -14.39 -10.30
N ARG A 4 38.52 -15.23 -11.17
CA ARG A 4 38.49 -15.05 -12.62
C ARG A 4 37.27 -15.80 -13.15
N TRP A 5 36.28 -15.04 -13.62
CA TRP A 5 35.05 -15.57 -14.20
C TRP A 5 35.24 -15.83 -15.71
N GLN A 6 34.68 -16.94 -16.22
CA GLN A 6 34.63 -17.21 -17.65
C GLN A 6 33.33 -16.67 -18.27
N GLU A 7 33.31 -16.55 -19.59
CA GLU A 7 32.16 -16.05 -20.35
C GLU A 7 31.05 -17.11 -20.35
N GLY A 8 30.00 -16.91 -19.54
CA GLY A 8 28.87 -17.83 -19.37
C GLY A 8 28.48 -18.13 -17.92
N ASP A 9 29.32 -17.81 -16.94
CA ASP A 9 29.01 -18.07 -15.52
C ASP A 9 27.94 -17.12 -14.97
N THR A 10 26.98 -17.67 -14.20
CA THR A 10 25.99 -16.89 -13.46
C THR A 10 26.68 -16.10 -12.35
N ARG A 11 26.97 -14.83 -12.63
CA ARG A 11 27.68 -13.92 -11.71
C ARG A 11 26.79 -13.60 -10.51
N ALA A 12 26.95 -14.35 -9.43
CA ALA A 12 26.45 -13.94 -8.13
C ALA A 12 27.37 -12.85 -7.58
N ILE A 13 26.83 -11.67 -7.27
CA ILE A 13 27.58 -10.66 -6.52
C ILE A 13 27.82 -11.22 -5.11
N ASP A 14 29.10 -11.39 -4.76
CA ASP A 14 29.56 -11.93 -3.47
C ASP A 14 29.50 -10.88 -2.34
N VAL A 15 29.70 -9.60 -2.68
CA VAL A 15 29.70 -8.48 -1.72
C VAL A 15 28.87 -7.33 -2.28
N VAL A 16 27.86 -6.91 -1.51
CA VAL A 16 27.02 -5.77 -1.84
C VAL A 16 27.15 -4.72 -0.75
N LEU A 17 27.49 -3.50 -1.15
CA LEU A 17 27.35 -2.32 -0.29
C LEU A 17 25.95 -1.78 -0.46
N ALA A 18 25.25 -1.60 0.66
CA ALA A 18 23.88 -1.12 0.66
C ALA A 18 23.66 -0.12 1.79
N THR A 19 22.78 0.83 1.53
CA THR A 19 22.25 1.76 2.52
C THR A 19 20.96 1.19 3.11
N ASN A 20 20.15 2.02 3.75
CA ASN A 20 18.82 1.66 4.26
C ASN A 20 17.92 0.97 3.22
N MET A 21 18.22 1.04 1.92
CA MET A 21 17.46 0.33 0.87
C MET A 21 17.37 -1.20 1.06
N LEU A 22 18.28 -1.83 1.81
CA LEU A 22 18.16 -3.27 2.13
C LEU A 22 17.10 -3.58 3.20
N SER A 23 16.62 -2.59 3.97
CA SER A 23 15.59 -2.84 4.98
C SER A 23 14.24 -3.15 4.34
N VAL A 24 13.94 -2.55 3.18
CA VAL A 24 12.64 -2.65 2.49
C VAL A 24 12.70 -3.48 1.20
N GLY A 25 11.77 -4.43 1.07
CA GLY A 25 11.31 -4.98 -0.22
C GLY A 25 12.24 -5.91 -1.02
N VAL A 26 13.56 -5.94 -0.77
CA VAL A 26 14.47 -6.83 -1.50
C VAL A 26 14.67 -8.14 -0.74
N ASP A 27 14.34 -9.27 -1.39
CA ASP A 27 14.49 -10.60 -0.80
C ASP A 27 15.70 -11.34 -1.38
N VAL A 28 16.75 -11.52 -0.56
CA VAL A 28 17.97 -12.23 -0.94
C VAL A 28 18.25 -13.30 0.11
N ASN A 29 17.86 -14.53 -0.18
CA ASN A 29 17.95 -15.64 0.78
C ASN A 29 19.38 -16.12 1.07
N ARG A 30 20.36 -15.73 0.24
CA ARG A 30 21.74 -16.22 0.30
C ARG A 30 22.70 -15.42 1.19
N LEU A 31 22.23 -14.40 1.92
CA LEU A 31 23.11 -13.56 2.73
C LEU A 31 23.50 -14.28 4.04
N GLY A 32 24.78 -14.63 4.15
CA GLY A 32 25.36 -15.29 5.33
C GLY A 32 26.17 -14.38 6.24
N LEU A 33 26.58 -13.20 5.78
CA LEU A 33 27.38 -12.24 6.56
C LEU A 33 26.89 -10.82 6.28
N MET A 34 26.72 -10.03 7.33
CA MET A 34 26.46 -8.58 7.23
C MET A 34 27.31 -7.82 8.22
N ALA A 35 27.96 -6.76 7.72
CA ALA A 35 28.59 -5.76 8.57
C ALA A 35 27.70 -4.51 8.59
N VAL A 36 27.17 -4.17 9.77
CA VAL A 36 26.39 -2.95 9.98
C VAL A 36 27.34 -1.85 10.44
N ASN A 37 27.51 -0.81 9.63
CA ASN A 37 28.41 0.30 9.95
C ASN A 37 27.68 1.45 10.66
N GLY A 38 27.78 1.47 11.98
CA GLY A 38 27.09 2.39 12.88
C GLY A 38 25.65 1.97 13.16
N GLN A 39 25.05 2.51 14.23
CA GLN A 39 23.66 2.21 14.55
C GLN A 39 22.72 2.94 13.57
N PRO A 40 21.78 2.23 12.90
CA PRO A 40 20.71 2.84 12.11
C PRO A 40 19.88 3.82 12.94
N LYS A 41 19.18 4.76 12.28
CA LYS A 41 18.41 5.78 13.01
C LYS A 41 17.23 5.18 13.75
N GLY A 42 16.53 4.22 13.14
CA GLY A 42 15.41 3.51 13.76
C GLY A 42 15.75 2.07 14.11
N THR A 43 15.28 1.60 15.26
CA THR A 43 15.37 0.17 15.66
C THR A 43 14.66 -0.73 14.65
N ALA A 44 13.53 -0.28 14.08
CA ALA A 44 12.81 -1.03 13.06
C ALA A 44 13.68 -1.30 11.82
N GLU A 45 14.41 -0.29 11.34
CA GLU A 45 15.32 -0.43 10.20
C GLU A 45 16.45 -1.42 10.50
N TYR A 46 17.02 -1.36 11.71
CA TYR A 46 18.05 -2.30 12.15
C TYR A 46 17.55 -3.74 12.13
N ILE A 47 16.36 -4.01 12.68
CA ILE A 47 15.75 -5.34 12.68
C ILE A 47 15.49 -5.82 11.25
N GLN A 48 14.90 -4.95 10.42
CA GLN A 48 14.55 -5.29 9.05
C GLN A 48 15.78 -5.59 8.19
N ALA A 49 16.89 -4.87 8.40
CA ALA A 49 18.13 -5.11 7.69
C ALA A 49 18.84 -6.38 8.18
N THR A 50 19.04 -6.52 9.50
CA THR A 50 19.79 -7.65 10.08
C THR A 50 19.08 -8.98 9.94
N SER A 51 17.73 -8.99 9.97
CA SER A 51 16.91 -10.20 9.71
C SER A 51 16.97 -10.71 8.26
N ARG A 52 17.68 -10.02 7.34
CA ARG A 52 17.97 -10.52 6.00
C ARG A 52 19.08 -11.56 5.99
N VAL A 53 19.93 -11.56 7.01
CA VAL A 53 21.02 -12.53 7.17
C VAL A 53 20.55 -13.71 7.99
N GLY A 54 21.00 -14.91 7.64
CA GLY A 54 20.76 -16.08 8.46
C GLY A 54 19.40 -16.77 8.23
N ARG A 55 18.72 -16.50 7.10
CA ARG A 55 17.38 -17.03 6.80
C ARG A 55 17.36 -18.50 6.40
N SER A 56 18.27 -18.91 5.51
CA SER A 56 18.34 -20.28 5.00
C SER A 56 19.48 -21.09 5.63
N PHE A 57 20.56 -20.41 6.00
CA PHE A 57 21.76 -20.98 6.62
C PHE A 57 22.16 -20.11 7.80
N PRO A 58 22.93 -20.61 8.78
CA PRO A 58 23.45 -19.79 9.86
C PRO A 58 24.14 -18.54 9.31
N GLY A 59 23.78 -17.38 9.86
CA GLY A 59 24.31 -16.10 9.42
C GLY A 59 24.96 -15.35 10.57
N LEU A 60 25.96 -14.53 10.25
CA LEU A 60 26.66 -13.68 11.20
C LEU A 60 26.39 -12.21 10.88
N VAL A 61 25.99 -11.46 11.89
CA VAL A 61 25.84 -10.01 11.82
C VAL A 61 26.88 -9.37 12.73
N CYS A 62 27.73 -8.51 12.17
CA CYS A 62 28.74 -7.76 12.90
C CYS A 62 28.36 -6.27 12.91
N THR A 63 28.06 -5.73 14.08
CA THR A 63 27.73 -4.30 14.23
C THR A 63 28.98 -3.53 14.62
N VAL A 64 29.44 -2.64 13.73
CA VAL A 64 30.62 -1.78 13.93
C VAL A 64 30.14 -0.43 14.43
N LEU A 65 30.36 -0.12 15.70
CA LEU A 65 29.91 1.11 16.34
C LEU A 65 31.05 2.14 16.43
N THR A 66 30.77 3.41 16.11
CA THR A 66 31.79 4.46 16.11
C THR A 66 31.85 5.19 17.46
N TRP A 67 32.99 5.14 18.15
CA TRP A 67 33.17 5.80 19.47
C TRP A 67 32.93 7.32 19.45
N ALA A 68 33.21 7.98 18.32
CA ALA A 68 33.01 9.42 18.16
C ALA A 68 31.52 9.83 18.10
N ARG A 69 30.59 8.86 18.01
CA ARG A 69 29.14 9.11 17.99
C ARG A 69 28.54 8.68 19.34
N PRO A 70 28.05 9.62 20.18
CA PRO A 70 27.49 9.28 21.49
C PRO A 70 26.36 8.23 21.46
N ARG A 71 25.54 8.24 20.39
CA ARG A 71 24.49 7.22 20.18
C ARG A 71 25.06 5.82 20.02
N ASP A 72 26.07 5.67 19.15
CA ASP A 72 26.71 4.39 18.89
C ASP A 72 27.41 3.87 20.16
N LEU A 73 28.01 4.76 20.95
CA LEU A 73 28.61 4.41 22.24
C LEU A 73 27.57 3.87 23.24
N SER A 74 26.42 4.54 23.35
CA SER A 74 25.34 4.09 24.23
C SER A 74 24.78 2.72 23.83
N HIS A 75 24.64 2.45 22.53
CA HIS A 75 24.26 1.13 22.03
C HIS A 75 25.34 0.07 22.25
N TYR A 76 26.62 0.45 22.24
CA TYR A 76 27.72 -0.46 22.54
C TYR A 76 27.70 -0.87 24.02
N GLU A 77 27.53 0.10 24.93
CA GLU A 77 27.48 -0.16 26.38
C GLU A 77 26.29 -1.02 26.80
N THR A 78 25.17 -0.92 26.07
CA THR A 78 23.93 -1.66 26.36
C THR A 78 23.66 -2.80 25.38
N PHE A 79 24.65 -3.24 24.60
CA PHE A 79 24.44 -4.10 23.43
C PHE A 79 23.65 -5.38 23.73
N GLU A 80 24.03 -6.13 24.77
CA GLU A 80 23.34 -7.37 25.15
C GLU A 80 21.91 -7.12 25.62
N HIS A 81 21.72 -6.12 26.50
CA HIS A 81 20.41 -5.76 27.02
C HIS A 81 19.47 -5.25 25.92
N TYR A 82 20.00 -4.42 25.03
CA TYR A 82 19.30 -3.93 23.85
C TYR A 82 18.85 -5.10 22.99
N HIS A 83 19.72 -6.05 22.63
CA HIS A 83 19.33 -7.22 21.82
C HIS A 83 18.42 -8.21 22.54
N ALA A 84 18.45 -8.27 23.87
CA ALA A 84 17.48 -9.05 24.65
C ALA A 84 16.07 -8.43 24.66
N THR A 85 15.97 -7.11 24.46
CA THR A 85 14.71 -6.34 24.58
C THR A 85 14.37 -5.47 23.36
N PHE A 86 15.05 -5.69 22.23
CA PHE A 86 15.07 -4.82 21.05
C PHE A 86 13.69 -4.52 20.46
N TYR A 87 12.74 -5.44 20.54
CA TYR A 87 11.36 -5.20 20.11
C TYR A 87 10.66 -4.09 20.90
N LYS A 88 11.04 -3.84 22.16
CA LYS A 88 10.50 -2.74 22.98
C LYS A 88 11.01 -1.37 22.54
N HIS A 89 12.16 -1.35 21.87
CA HIS A 89 12.79 -0.13 21.35
C HIS A 89 12.33 0.21 19.93
N VAL A 90 11.41 -0.57 19.35
CA VAL A 90 10.79 -0.25 18.07
C VAL A 90 9.89 0.96 18.29
N GLU A 91 10.27 2.05 17.63
CA GLU A 91 9.53 3.30 17.68
C GLU A 91 8.11 3.06 17.14
N ALA A 92 7.10 3.48 17.90
CA ALA A 92 5.76 3.57 17.36
C ALA A 92 5.78 4.63 16.26
N GLN A 93 5.56 4.21 15.02
CA GLN A 93 5.40 5.17 13.94
C GLN A 93 4.13 5.95 14.21
N SER A 94 4.27 7.23 14.55
CA SER A 94 3.15 8.10 14.88
C SER A 94 2.34 8.35 13.60
N VAL A 95 1.36 7.51 13.34
CA VAL A 95 0.30 7.80 12.38
C VAL A 95 -0.76 8.60 13.09
N THR A 96 -1.19 9.73 12.51
CA THR A 96 -2.38 10.44 12.99
C THR A 96 -3.59 9.79 12.34
N PRO A 97 -4.38 8.96 13.06
CA PRO A 97 -5.54 8.30 12.48
C PRO A 97 -6.54 9.35 12.01
N PHE A 98 -7.23 9.09 10.90
CA PHE A 98 -8.25 10.00 10.36
C PHE A 98 -7.74 11.43 10.11
N SER A 99 -6.47 11.58 9.70
CA SER A 99 -5.99 12.85 9.17
C SER A 99 -6.81 13.23 7.92
N PRO A 100 -7.01 14.53 7.62
CA PRO A 100 -7.85 14.96 6.49
C PRO A 100 -7.49 14.27 5.18
N ARG A 101 -6.20 14.20 4.84
CA ARG A 101 -5.73 13.53 3.61
C ARG A 101 -5.93 12.03 3.60
N ALA A 102 -5.87 11.36 4.75
CA ALA A 102 -6.20 9.95 4.84
C ALA A 102 -7.70 9.70 4.62
N MET A 103 -8.56 10.61 5.13
CA MET A 103 -10.00 10.55 4.92
C MET A 103 -10.38 10.82 3.47
N ASP A 104 -9.79 11.85 2.84
CA ASP A 104 -10.01 12.17 1.42
C ASP A 104 -9.78 10.94 0.51
N ARG A 105 -8.72 10.18 0.81
CA ARG A 105 -8.31 9.00 0.01
C ARG A 105 -9.07 7.73 0.37
N GLY A 106 -9.48 7.58 1.63
CA GLY A 106 -9.96 6.30 2.16
C GLY A 106 -11.48 6.19 2.31
N LEU A 107 -12.19 7.31 2.55
CA LEU A 107 -13.61 7.28 2.92
C LEU A 107 -14.49 6.75 1.79
N THR A 108 -14.27 7.18 0.55
CA THR A 108 -15.10 6.79 -0.59
C THR A 108 -15.00 5.29 -0.88
N GLY A 109 -13.77 4.76 -0.93
CA GLY A 109 -13.55 3.32 -1.10
C GLY A 109 -14.17 2.50 0.04
N SER A 110 -14.05 2.98 1.28
CA SER A 110 -14.63 2.31 2.46
C SER A 110 -16.16 2.33 2.44
N LEU A 111 -16.77 3.47 2.11
CA LEU A 111 -18.21 3.66 2.01
C LEU A 111 -18.81 2.74 0.95
N LEU A 112 -18.25 2.76 -0.26
CA LEU A 112 -18.72 1.92 -1.36
C LEU A 112 -18.53 0.44 -1.06
N SER A 113 -17.40 0.05 -0.47
CA SER A 113 -17.16 -1.34 -0.09
C SER A 113 -18.21 -1.83 0.91
N LEU A 114 -18.51 -1.03 1.94
CA LEU A 114 -19.52 -1.39 2.94
C LEU A 114 -20.92 -1.47 2.30
N MET A 115 -21.30 -0.49 1.49
CA MET A 115 -22.59 -0.48 0.78
C MET A 115 -22.78 -1.71 -0.10
N ARG A 116 -21.75 -2.09 -0.86
CA ARG A 116 -21.79 -3.22 -1.80
C ARG A 116 -21.75 -4.58 -1.12
N LEU A 117 -21.10 -4.67 0.05
CA LEU A 117 -20.95 -5.94 0.79
C LEU A 117 -22.15 -6.21 1.71
N GLU A 118 -22.79 -5.17 2.25
CA GLU A 118 -23.97 -5.35 3.12
C GLU A 118 -25.28 -5.49 2.33
N ASN A 119 -25.34 -4.98 1.09
CA ASN A 119 -26.59 -4.90 0.34
C ASN A 119 -26.42 -5.49 -1.07
N ASP A 120 -27.16 -6.56 -1.35
CA ASP A 120 -27.11 -7.26 -2.63
C ASP A 120 -27.52 -6.37 -3.83
N GLU A 121 -28.43 -5.42 -3.62
CA GLU A 121 -28.89 -4.47 -4.65
C GLU A 121 -27.77 -3.55 -5.16
N PHE A 122 -26.83 -3.19 -4.28
CA PHE A 122 -25.71 -2.32 -4.60
C PHE A 122 -24.48 -3.10 -5.09
N SER A 123 -24.45 -4.43 -4.93
CA SER A 123 -23.28 -5.26 -5.29
C SER A 123 -22.90 -5.21 -6.79
N PRO A 124 -23.85 -5.29 -7.75
CA PRO A 124 -23.57 -5.23 -9.18
C PRO A 124 -22.94 -3.89 -9.62
N ASN A 125 -22.28 -3.89 -10.78
CA ASN A 125 -21.65 -2.66 -11.29
C ASN A 125 -22.66 -1.51 -11.49
N GLU A 126 -23.83 -1.82 -12.04
CA GLU A 126 -24.96 -0.88 -12.23
C GLU A 126 -25.75 -0.62 -10.94
N GLY A 127 -25.44 -1.33 -9.85
CA GLY A 127 -25.97 -1.08 -8.52
C GLY A 127 -25.67 0.33 -8.01
N ALA A 128 -24.67 1.01 -8.58
CA ALA A 128 -24.40 2.42 -8.34
C ALA A 128 -25.61 3.32 -8.65
N GLY A 129 -26.46 2.94 -9.61
CA GLY A 129 -27.68 3.67 -9.98
C GLY A 129 -28.86 3.51 -9.03
N GLN A 130 -28.78 2.58 -8.06
CA GLN A 130 -29.91 2.26 -7.18
C GLN A 130 -30.06 3.23 -6.00
N LEU A 131 -29.06 4.09 -5.75
CA LEU A 131 -29.14 5.08 -4.67
C LEU A 131 -30.10 6.21 -5.05
N SER A 132 -31.37 6.08 -4.69
CA SER A 132 -32.42 7.05 -5.01
C SER A 132 -32.25 8.37 -4.25
N MET A 133 -31.88 8.30 -2.96
CA MET A 133 -31.76 9.48 -2.09
C MET A 133 -30.55 9.35 -1.17
N SER A 134 -29.96 10.48 -0.78
CA SER A 134 -28.81 10.49 0.15
C SER A 134 -29.16 10.13 1.60
N ASN A 135 -30.46 10.03 1.91
CA ASN A 135 -30.99 9.62 3.21
C ASN A 135 -31.59 8.20 3.21
N GLN A 136 -31.23 7.36 2.23
CA GLN A 136 -31.63 5.95 2.24
C GLN A 136 -31.09 5.23 3.49
N ALA A 137 -31.81 4.24 3.99
CA ALA A 137 -31.47 3.58 5.25
C ALA A 137 -30.08 2.91 5.19
N GLU A 138 -29.75 2.32 4.05
CA GLU A 138 -28.52 1.61 3.76
C GLU A 138 -27.32 2.56 3.86
N ILE A 139 -27.39 3.74 3.21
CA ILE A 139 -26.30 4.72 3.25
C ILE A 139 -26.18 5.39 4.61
N ILE A 140 -27.30 5.68 5.29
CA ILE A 140 -27.27 6.22 6.66
C ILE A 140 -26.60 5.22 7.61
N ASN A 141 -26.90 3.93 7.48
CA ASN A 141 -26.28 2.90 8.31
C ASN A 141 -24.77 2.81 8.03
N ALA A 142 -24.37 2.79 6.76
CA ALA A 142 -22.97 2.76 6.37
C ALA A 142 -22.19 3.97 6.91
N ILE A 143 -22.75 5.19 6.82
CA ILE A 143 -22.18 6.42 7.38
C ILE A 143 -22.02 6.27 8.90
N LYS A 144 -23.05 5.80 9.60
CA LYS A 144 -23.05 5.64 11.05
C LYS A 144 -21.96 4.66 11.50
N VAL A 145 -21.81 3.53 10.82
CA VAL A 145 -20.78 2.52 11.13
C VAL A 145 -19.37 3.11 10.97
N LEU A 146 -19.10 3.76 9.83
CA LEU A 146 -17.79 4.33 9.55
C LEU A 146 -17.44 5.51 10.47
N ALA A 147 -18.39 6.42 10.71
CA ALA A 147 -18.18 7.56 11.61
C ALA A 147 -17.99 7.12 13.07
N THR A 148 -18.76 6.12 13.53
CA THR A 148 -18.59 5.56 14.89
C THR A 148 -17.23 4.91 15.05
N ARG A 149 -16.76 4.16 14.03
CA ARG A 149 -15.41 3.59 14.03
C ARG A 149 -14.33 4.68 14.07
N ALA A 150 -14.51 5.78 13.33
CA ALA A 150 -13.58 6.90 13.36
C ALA A 150 -13.44 7.52 14.75
N GLY A 151 -14.57 7.75 15.42
CA GLY A 151 -14.58 8.26 16.80
C GLY A 151 -13.92 7.32 17.80
N ASN A 152 -14.18 6.01 17.69
CA ASN A 152 -13.63 5.02 18.62
C ASN A 152 -12.11 4.85 18.46
N VAL A 153 -11.60 4.87 17.22
CA VAL A 153 -10.17 4.65 16.95
C VAL A 153 -9.35 5.91 17.25
N ALA A 154 -9.89 7.09 16.97
CA ALA A 154 -9.22 8.34 17.27
C ALA A 154 -9.42 8.79 18.74
N GLU A 155 -10.32 8.12 19.47
CA GLU A 155 -10.80 8.53 20.80
C GLU A 155 -11.25 10.00 20.83
N ASP A 156 -11.81 10.47 19.72
CA ASP A 156 -12.11 11.89 19.49
C ASP A 156 -13.45 12.06 18.74
N ASN A 157 -14.39 12.72 19.41
CA ASN A 157 -15.70 13.06 18.83
C ASN A 157 -15.59 14.03 17.65
N SER A 158 -14.54 14.87 17.58
CA SER A 158 -14.33 15.77 16.45
C SER A 158 -14.06 14.98 15.16
N ARG A 159 -13.32 13.86 15.26
CA ARG A 159 -13.05 12.96 14.11
C ARG A 159 -14.28 12.22 13.66
N LYS A 160 -15.14 11.81 14.59
CA LYS A 160 -16.46 11.26 14.27
C LYS A 160 -17.31 12.25 13.49
N GLN A 161 -17.42 13.48 13.99
CA GLN A 161 -18.21 14.55 13.35
C GLN A 161 -17.68 14.85 11.94
N LEU A 162 -16.36 14.97 11.79
CA LEU A 162 -15.71 15.24 10.52
C LEU A 162 -15.95 14.11 9.50
N ALA A 163 -15.76 12.85 9.92
CA ALA A 163 -16.04 11.70 9.05
C ALA A 163 -17.52 11.65 8.65
N GLU A 164 -18.45 11.97 9.56
CA GLU A 164 -19.87 12.02 9.27
C GLU A 164 -20.22 13.10 8.24
N THR A 165 -19.64 14.30 8.37
CA THR A 165 -19.82 15.40 7.40
C THR A 165 -19.30 15.02 6.02
N GLU A 166 -18.06 14.52 5.95
CA GLU A 166 -17.40 14.11 4.69
C GLU A 166 -18.14 12.97 3.97
N LEU A 167 -18.67 12.02 4.72
CA LEU A 167 -19.45 10.91 4.17
C LEU A 167 -20.84 11.35 3.71
N LYS A 168 -21.49 12.29 4.41
CA LYS A 168 -22.76 12.89 3.97
C LYS A 168 -22.62 13.66 2.67
N GLU A 169 -21.54 14.45 2.54
CA GLU A 169 -21.25 15.16 1.29
C GLU A 169 -21.12 14.18 0.11
N ARG A 170 -20.41 13.07 0.30
CA ARG A 170 -20.29 12.00 -0.72
C ARG A 170 -21.64 11.33 -1.01
N ALA A 171 -22.48 11.11 -0.01
CA ALA A 171 -23.82 10.57 -0.22
C ALA A 171 -24.69 11.52 -1.06
N ASP A 172 -24.63 12.82 -0.80
CA ASP A 172 -25.33 13.85 -1.56
C ASP A 172 -24.82 13.95 -3.00
N GLU A 173 -23.50 13.91 -3.20
CA GLU A 173 -22.90 13.86 -4.54
C GLU A 173 -23.33 12.62 -5.32
N TRP A 174 -23.35 11.46 -4.68
CA TRP A 174 -23.77 10.21 -5.31
C TRP A 174 -25.24 10.28 -5.75
N ALA A 175 -26.15 10.68 -4.86
CA ALA A 175 -27.56 10.83 -5.21
C ALA A 175 -27.78 11.87 -6.33
N LYS A 176 -26.99 12.95 -6.34
CA LYS A 176 -26.98 13.91 -7.47
C LYS A 176 -26.56 13.24 -8.77
N GLU A 177 -25.51 12.42 -8.78
CA GLU A 177 -25.09 11.69 -9.98
C GLU A 177 -26.16 10.68 -10.45
N VAL A 178 -26.89 10.03 -9.55
CA VAL A 178 -28.00 9.13 -9.91
C VAL A 178 -29.15 9.91 -10.55
N SER A 179 -29.51 11.07 -10.00
CA SER A 179 -30.64 11.87 -10.51
C SER A 179 -30.46 12.45 -11.91
N LYS A 180 -29.24 12.49 -12.45
CA LYS A 180 -29.00 12.96 -13.84
C LYS A 180 -29.46 11.87 -14.82
N GLY A 181 -30.66 12.06 -15.36
CA GLY A 181 -31.26 11.16 -16.35
C GLY A 181 -30.52 11.09 -17.69
N GLY A 182 -30.85 10.07 -18.49
CA GLY A 182 -30.30 9.87 -19.84
C GLY A 182 -28.97 9.12 -19.91
N ARG A 183 -28.51 8.56 -18.80
CA ARG A 183 -27.26 7.78 -18.68
C ARG A 183 -27.42 6.67 -17.65
N ILE A 184 -26.60 5.63 -17.77
CA ILE A 184 -26.53 4.54 -16.79
C ILE A 184 -25.37 4.84 -15.84
N LEU A 185 -25.66 5.00 -14.55
CA LEU A 185 -24.60 5.15 -13.55
C LEU A 185 -24.12 3.77 -13.13
N ALA A 186 -22.82 3.52 -13.27
CA ALA A 186 -22.19 2.31 -12.78
C ALA A 186 -20.94 2.67 -11.96
N TYR A 187 -20.42 1.76 -11.14
CA TYR A 187 -19.17 2.01 -10.43
C TYR A 187 -18.03 2.24 -11.42
N GLU A 188 -17.82 1.32 -12.34
CA GLU A 188 -16.81 1.42 -13.40
C GLU A 188 -17.43 1.40 -14.80
N LYS A 189 -16.79 2.08 -15.75
CA LYS A 189 -17.19 2.06 -17.16
C LYS A 189 -16.77 0.73 -17.80
N ARG A 190 -17.64 -0.28 -17.78
CA ARG A 190 -17.42 -1.61 -18.38
C ARG A 190 -18.71 -2.15 -19.01
N GLY A 191 -18.58 -3.03 -20.01
CA GLY A 191 -19.70 -3.73 -20.64
C GLY A 191 -20.05 -3.28 -22.07
N PRO A 192 -21.10 -3.84 -22.67
CA PRO A 192 -21.51 -3.55 -24.06
C PRO A 192 -22.13 -2.16 -24.24
N GLU A 193 -22.68 -1.53 -23.19
CA GLU A 193 -23.26 -0.16 -23.25
C GLU A 193 -22.30 0.93 -22.71
N LYS A 194 -20.98 0.73 -22.83
CA LYS A 194 -19.95 1.68 -22.35
C LYS A 194 -20.25 3.13 -22.73
N ASP A 195 -20.77 3.41 -23.93
CA ASP A 195 -21.03 4.78 -24.39
C ASP A 195 -22.12 5.52 -23.61
N LYS A 196 -23.06 4.80 -23.02
CA LYS A 196 -24.14 5.35 -22.17
C LYS A 196 -23.80 5.29 -20.68
N THR A 197 -22.77 4.52 -20.31
CA THR A 197 -22.35 4.33 -18.91
C THR A 197 -21.42 5.43 -18.44
N VAL A 198 -21.79 6.06 -17.32
CA VAL A 198 -20.91 6.96 -16.57
C VAL A 198 -20.40 6.26 -15.32
N ALA A 199 -19.08 6.31 -15.13
CA ALA A 199 -18.42 5.76 -13.94
C ALA A 199 -18.59 6.71 -12.75
N LEU A 200 -19.04 6.16 -11.62
CA LEU A 200 -19.09 6.87 -10.35
C LEU A 200 -17.68 7.01 -9.75
N ILE A 201 -16.86 5.96 -9.80
CA ILE A 201 -15.48 6.00 -9.27
C ILE A 201 -14.47 6.29 -10.36
N LYS A 202 -13.41 7.01 -9.99
CA LYS A 202 -12.28 7.37 -10.85
C LYS A 202 -11.01 6.73 -10.32
N SER A 203 -10.20 6.20 -11.22
CA SER A 203 -8.85 5.73 -10.87
C SER A 203 -7.90 6.91 -10.69
N PRO A 204 -6.91 6.82 -9.78
CA PRO A 204 -5.87 7.84 -9.64
C PRO A 204 -5.09 7.99 -10.94
N GLY A 205 -4.78 9.23 -11.33
CA GLY A 205 -4.10 9.50 -12.60
C GLY A 205 -3.56 10.92 -12.67
N LEU A 206 -3.56 11.49 -13.88
CA LEU A 206 -3.05 12.84 -14.16
C LEU A 206 -3.92 13.96 -13.59
N HIS A 207 -5.19 13.66 -13.30
CA HIS A 207 -6.13 14.64 -12.74
C HIS A 207 -5.96 14.80 -11.24
N ALA A 208 -6.32 15.99 -10.74
CA ALA A 208 -6.34 16.26 -9.30
C ALA A 208 -7.30 15.30 -8.59
N TRP A 209 -6.89 14.87 -7.38
CA TRP A 209 -7.70 13.98 -6.55
C TRP A 209 -9.00 14.66 -6.15
N ASP A 210 -10.12 14.03 -6.45
CA ASP A 210 -11.46 14.45 -6.02
C ASP A 210 -12.09 13.41 -5.07
N ASN A 211 -13.28 13.70 -4.55
CA ASN A 211 -14.01 12.81 -3.65
C ASN A 211 -14.29 11.42 -4.25
N TRP A 212 -14.28 11.29 -5.57
CA TRP A 212 -14.59 10.05 -6.29
C TRP A 212 -13.36 9.34 -6.85
N THR A 213 -12.17 9.89 -6.59
CA THR A 213 -10.91 9.24 -6.89
C THR A 213 -10.63 8.22 -5.80
N VAL A 214 -10.60 6.94 -6.15
CA VAL A 214 -10.44 5.83 -5.19
C VAL A 214 -9.16 5.06 -5.54
N PRO A 215 -8.25 4.81 -4.58
CA PRO A 215 -7.05 4.04 -4.87
C PRO A 215 -7.41 2.61 -5.28
N MET A 216 -6.76 2.11 -6.33
CA MET A 216 -6.94 0.74 -6.82
C MET A 216 -6.26 -0.32 -5.94
N SER A 217 -5.51 0.14 -4.92
CA SER A 217 -4.76 -0.70 -3.99
C SER A 217 -4.73 -0.04 -2.61
N MET A 218 -4.90 -0.84 -1.57
CA MET A 218 -4.71 -0.42 -0.17
C MET A 218 -3.22 -0.28 0.22
N ARG A 219 -2.31 -0.62 -0.70
CA ARG A 219 -0.88 -0.30 -0.60
C ARG A 219 -0.62 0.88 -1.52
N GLU A 220 0.13 1.88 -1.05
CA GLU A 220 0.77 2.83 -1.97
C GLU A 220 1.67 2.02 -2.90
N VAL A 221 1.18 1.73 -4.10
CA VAL A 221 2.00 1.23 -5.19
C VAL A 221 2.21 2.45 -6.06
N GLU A 222 3.43 2.94 -6.09
CA GLU A 222 3.85 3.93 -7.07
C GLU A 222 3.40 3.48 -8.47
N PRO A 223 3.00 4.39 -9.36
CA PRO A 223 2.57 4.01 -10.71
C PRO A 223 3.64 3.11 -11.35
N GLY A 224 3.21 1.96 -11.85
CA GLY A 224 4.11 0.96 -12.42
C GLY A 224 4.98 1.59 -13.51
N VAL A 225 6.29 1.59 -13.31
CA VAL A 225 7.24 2.06 -14.33
C VAL A 225 7.33 0.98 -15.41
N ARG A 226 7.20 1.39 -16.67
CA ARG A 226 7.34 0.49 -17.82
C ARG A 226 8.83 0.12 -17.96
N LEU A 227 9.21 -1.03 -17.43
CA LEU A 227 10.55 -1.61 -17.63
C LEU A 227 10.67 -2.08 -19.08
N ILE A 228 11.53 -1.41 -19.85
CA ILE A 228 11.94 -1.90 -21.17
C ILE A 228 13.06 -2.91 -20.91
N MET A 229 12.70 -4.19 -20.89
CA MET A 229 13.67 -5.27 -20.75
C MET A 229 14.41 -5.47 -22.07
N ASN A 230 15.74 -5.43 -22.03
CA ASN A 230 16.57 -5.78 -23.17
C ASN A 230 16.63 -7.32 -23.27
N THR A 231 15.97 -7.87 -24.27
CA THR A 231 15.85 -9.32 -24.49
C THR A 231 17.15 -9.99 -24.94
N SER A 232 18.24 -9.24 -25.17
CA SER A 232 19.52 -9.81 -25.59
C SER A 232 20.22 -10.69 -24.54
N HIS A 233 19.74 -10.71 -23.29
CA HIS A 233 20.34 -11.47 -22.18
C HIS A 233 19.36 -12.31 -21.35
N ILE A 234 18.11 -12.49 -21.80
CA ILE A 234 17.12 -13.33 -21.10
C ILE A 234 17.06 -14.69 -21.79
N THR A 235 17.62 -15.71 -21.18
CA THR A 235 17.40 -17.12 -21.57
C THR A 235 16.18 -17.64 -20.81
N ASP A 236 14.99 -17.46 -21.39
CA ASP A 236 13.74 -18.03 -20.87
C ASP A 236 13.73 -19.55 -21.09
N ASP A 237 14.18 -20.32 -20.10
CA ASP A 237 14.09 -21.80 -20.09
C ASP A 237 12.71 -22.31 -19.58
N HIS A 238 11.74 -21.42 -19.42
CA HIS A 238 10.37 -21.79 -19.07
C HIS A 238 9.42 -21.21 -20.11
N ASP A 239 8.64 -22.09 -20.75
CA ASP A 239 7.52 -21.75 -21.63
C ASP A 239 6.41 -21.07 -20.83
N TRP A 240 6.65 -19.83 -20.41
CA TRP A 240 5.64 -18.97 -19.86
C TRP A 240 4.78 -18.46 -21.01
N LYS A 241 3.56 -18.98 -21.10
CA LYS A 241 2.57 -18.45 -22.04
C LYS A 241 1.86 -17.26 -21.39
N PRO A 242 1.94 -16.05 -21.97
CA PRO A 242 1.09 -14.95 -21.52
C PRO A 242 -0.36 -15.39 -21.62
N ARG A 243 -1.19 -14.90 -20.70
CA ARG A 243 -2.64 -15.07 -20.77
C ARG A 243 -3.07 -14.59 -22.17
N PRO A 244 -3.78 -15.40 -22.98
CA PRO A 244 -4.22 -14.94 -24.28
C PRO A 244 -5.03 -13.66 -24.05
N ALA A 245 -4.59 -12.58 -24.69
CA ALA A 245 -5.34 -11.33 -24.69
C ALA A 245 -6.76 -11.68 -25.13
N THR A 246 -7.75 -11.30 -24.33
CA THR A 246 -9.12 -11.22 -24.82
C THR A 246 -9.05 -10.33 -26.06
N LYS A 247 -9.37 -10.90 -27.22
CA LYS A 247 -9.53 -10.11 -28.43
C LYS A 247 -10.55 -9.03 -28.12
N ASP A 248 -10.15 -7.81 -28.44
CA ASP A 248 -10.92 -6.57 -28.43
C ASP A 248 -11.09 -5.96 -27.02
N GLU A 249 -10.84 -4.67 -26.81
CA GLU A 249 -11.11 -3.54 -27.69
C GLU A 249 -10.02 -2.46 -27.56
N ASP A 250 -9.58 -1.96 -28.73
CA ASP A 250 -9.09 -0.59 -28.93
C ASP A 250 -10.10 0.45 -28.42
#